data_AF-A0A970CV60-F1
#
_entry.id   AF-A0A970CV60-F1
#
_cell.length_a   1.000
_cell.length_b   1.000
_cell.length_c   1.000
_cell.angle_alpha   90.00
_cell.angle_beta   90.00
_cell.angle_gamma   90.00
#
_symmetry.space_group_name_H-M   'P 1'
#
loop_
_entity.id
_entity.type
_entity.pdbx_description
1 polymer ?
#
loop_
_entity_poly.entity_id
_entity_poly.type
_entity_poly.pdbx_seq_one_letter_code
_entity_poly.pdbx_strand_id
1 'polypeptide(L)'
;MKSRKKIMQVILIFIIIFNATTLPIPYREKFDKTMAEEMLKNAYKPLEDFISNGIPVEDEGLFLAPDNIETKEDFVKLFNNKINTRLVENFFEDLIIEKDGRLYIDRKVYIPTIYVGDGVLTKSYIKKYTRSLYSYILDRDDRPEEKLVIKEKWKITGEWFRRSNYFIKNDEGEWVLDYFNGSSMHKFVEVDHNPWNYN
;
A
#
# COMPACT_ATOMS: atom_id res chain seq x y z
N MET A 1 -18.25 -21.07 49.32
CA MET A 1 -18.42 -21.05 47.84
C MET A 1 -18.70 -19.66 47.26
N LYS A 2 -19.58 -18.83 47.85
CA LYS A 2 -19.91 -17.47 47.36
C LYS A 2 -18.74 -16.47 47.41
N SER A 3 -17.86 -16.51 48.42
CA SER A 3 -16.72 -15.58 48.53
C SER A 3 -15.63 -15.84 47.49
N ARG A 4 -15.33 -17.11 47.18
CA ARG A 4 -14.35 -17.48 46.12
C ARG A 4 -14.78 -16.98 44.74
N LYS A 5 -16.08 -17.05 44.41
CA LYS A 5 -16.63 -16.50 43.15
C LYS A 5 -16.50 -14.97 43.08
N LYS A 6 -16.74 -14.26 44.19
CA LYS A 6 -16.57 -12.79 44.26
C LYS A 6 -15.11 -12.37 44.11
N ILE A 7 -14.18 -13.06 44.78
CA ILE A 7 -12.74 -12.79 44.67
C ILE A 7 -12.26 -13.04 43.22
N MET A 8 -12.70 -14.13 42.60
CA MET A 8 -12.36 -14.44 41.21
C MET A 8 -12.91 -13.39 40.24
N GLN A 9 -14.13 -12.90 40.45
CA GLN A 9 -14.70 -11.79 39.66
C GLN A 9 -13.91 -10.49 39.81
N VAL A 10 -13.47 -10.16 41.03
CA VAL A 10 -12.64 -8.96 41.27
C VAL A 10 -11.30 -9.09 40.55
N ILE A 11 -10.63 -10.24 40.63
CA ILE A 11 -9.38 -10.50 39.90
C ILE A 11 -9.60 -10.37 38.39
N LEU A 12 -10.70 -10.92 37.86
CA LEU A 12 -11.01 -10.83 36.44
C LEU A 12 -11.22 -9.37 35.99
N ILE A 13 -11.92 -8.58 36.79
CA ILE A 13 -12.15 -7.15 36.52
C ILE A 13 -10.81 -6.40 36.53
N PHE A 14 -9.92 -6.68 37.49
CA PHE A 14 -8.58 -6.08 37.52
C PHE A 14 -7.76 -6.48 36.29
N ILE A 15 -7.81 -7.74 35.85
CA ILE A 15 -7.12 -8.19 34.62
C ILE A 15 -7.70 -7.49 33.39
N ILE A 16 -9.02 -7.31 33.31
CA ILE A 16 -9.66 -6.60 32.18
C ILE A 16 -9.27 -5.12 32.16
N ILE A 17 -9.34 -4.43 33.31
CA ILE A 17 -8.95 -3.02 33.41
C ILE A 17 -7.46 -2.85 33.10
N PHE A 18 -6.62 -3.72 33.66
CA PHE A 18 -5.18 -3.70 33.38
C PHE A 18 -4.91 -3.88 31.89
N ASN A 19 -5.50 -4.90 31.24
CA ASN A 19 -5.39 -5.11 29.80
C ASN A 19 -5.95 -3.94 28.97
N ALA A 20 -7.02 -3.27 29.41
CA ALA A 20 -7.57 -2.12 28.72
C ALA A 20 -6.66 -0.88 28.81
N THR A 21 -5.99 -0.68 29.95
CA THR A 21 -5.03 0.44 30.15
C THR A 21 -3.68 0.24 29.47
N THR A 22 -3.36 -0.99 29.06
CA THR A 22 -2.14 -1.32 28.32
C THR A 22 -2.33 -1.30 26.81
N LEU A 23 -3.54 -1.03 26.30
CA LEU A 23 -3.74 -0.90 24.86
C LEU A 23 -3.09 0.39 24.35
N PRO A 24 -2.23 0.32 23.33
CA PRO A 24 -1.64 1.51 22.72
C PRO A 24 -2.76 2.38 22.13
N ILE A 25 -2.87 3.65 22.56
CA ILE A 25 -3.87 4.58 22.03
C ILE A 25 -3.30 5.16 20.74
N PRO A 26 -3.89 4.87 19.57
CA PRO A 26 -3.42 5.45 18.33
C PRO A 26 -3.79 6.94 18.29
N TYR A 27 -2.81 7.82 18.11
CA TYR A 27 -3.06 9.21 17.76
C TYR A 27 -2.62 9.49 16.32
N ARG A 28 -3.18 10.55 15.74
CA ARG A 28 -2.95 10.94 14.34
C ARG A 28 -2.35 12.33 14.31
N GLU A 29 -1.14 12.41 13.78
CA GLU A 29 -0.47 13.66 13.49
C GLU A 29 -0.74 14.04 12.03
N LYS A 30 -1.20 15.27 11.76
CA LYS A 30 -1.40 15.72 10.39
C LYS A 30 -0.07 15.69 9.66
N PHE A 31 -0.09 15.24 8.41
CA PHE A 31 1.09 15.22 7.54
C PHE A 31 0.84 16.12 6.34
N ASP A 32 1.87 16.82 5.88
CA ASP A 32 1.75 17.74 4.74
C ASP A 32 1.22 17.00 3.49
N LYS A 33 0.21 17.59 2.85
CA LYS A 33 -0.46 16.94 1.72
C LYS A 33 0.40 16.94 0.46
N THR A 34 1.18 17.99 0.24
CA THR A 34 2.06 18.11 -0.92
C THR A 34 3.19 17.09 -0.82
N MET A 35 3.80 16.98 0.35
CA MET A 35 4.81 15.93 0.63
C MET A 35 4.21 14.53 0.48
N ALA A 36 3.00 14.30 0.98
CA ALA A 36 2.32 13.00 0.81
C ALA A 36 2.07 12.68 -0.67
N GLU A 37 1.64 13.65 -1.46
CA GLU A 37 1.40 13.47 -2.89
C GLU A 37 2.70 13.11 -3.62
N GLU A 38 3.78 13.83 -3.35
CA GLU A 38 5.09 13.57 -3.92
C GLU A 38 5.60 12.17 -3.56
N MET A 39 5.48 11.77 -2.28
CA MET A 39 5.86 10.43 -1.84
C MET A 39 5.06 9.34 -2.56
N LEU A 40 3.74 9.53 -2.69
CA LEU A 40 2.88 8.57 -3.36
C LEU A 40 3.19 8.47 -4.86
N LYS A 41 3.42 9.62 -5.50
CA LYS A 41 3.89 9.70 -6.90
C LYS A 41 5.21 8.96 -7.06
N ASN A 42 6.19 9.25 -6.21
CA ASN A 42 7.51 8.63 -6.26
C ASN A 42 7.46 7.10 -6.07
N ALA A 43 6.56 6.60 -5.23
CA ALA A 43 6.36 5.16 -5.02
C ALA A 43 5.80 4.47 -6.26
N TYR A 44 4.79 5.06 -6.91
CA TYR A 44 4.13 4.48 -8.09
C TYR A 44 4.80 4.80 -9.42
N LYS A 45 5.69 5.80 -9.47
CA LYS A 45 6.36 6.23 -10.70
C LYS A 45 7.06 5.09 -11.46
N PRO A 46 7.79 4.15 -10.81
CA PRO A 46 8.39 3.03 -11.53
C PRO A 46 7.37 2.16 -12.28
N LEU A 47 6.16 1.99 -11.73
CA LEU A 47 5.09 1.26 -12.41
C LEU A 47 4.57 2.06 -13.61
N GLU A 48 4.29 3.35 -13.44
CA GLU A 48 3.84 4.22 -14.54
C GLU A 48 4.87 4.27 -15.68
N ASP A 49 6.14 4.45 -15.34
CA ASP A 49 7.24 4.48 -16.31
C ASP A 49 7.36 3.11 -17.01
N PHE A 50 7.25 2.00 -16.29
CA PHE A 50 7.29 0.66 -16.89
C PHE A 50 6.17 0.43 -17.91
N ILE A 51 4.92 0.77 -17.56
CA ILE A 51 3.78 0.59 -18.46
C ILE A 51 3.89 1.52 -19.68
N SER A 52 4.28 2.79 -19.46
CA SER A 52 4.38 3.79 -20.54
C SER A 52 5.47 3.48 -21.57
N ASN A 53 6.47 2.68 -21.18
CA ASN A 53 7.53 2.21 -22.08
C ASN A 53 7.21 0.85 -22.73
N GLY A 54 6.04 0.26 -22.45
CA GLY A 54 5.59 -0.97 -23.09
C GLY A 54 5.27 -0.77 -24.57
N ILE A 55 5.63 -1.73 -25.41
CA ILE A 55 5.42 -1.63 -26.87
C ILE A 55 4.10 -2.31 -27.23
N PRO A 56 3.11 -1.63 -27.86
CA PRO A 56 1.84 -2.25 -28.24
C PRO A 56 2.04 -3.41 -29.20
N VAL A 57 1.41 -4.54 -28.86
CA VAL A 57 1.26 -5.69 -29.76
C VAL A 57 -0.10 -5.56 -30.43
N GLU A 58 -0.10 -5.40 -31.75
CA GLU A 58 -1.33 -5.27 -32.54
C GLU A 58 -2.25 -6.48 -32.31
N ASP A 59 -3.55 -6.21 -32.18
CA ASP A 59 -4.63 -7.20 -32.06
C ASP A 59 -4.62 -8.16 -30.85
N GLU A 60 -3.64 -8.09 -29.95
CA GLU A 60 -3.58 -8.99 -28.78
C GLU A 60 -4.09 -8.35 -27.48
N GLY A 61 -4.25 -7.03 -27.42
CA GLY A 61 -4.59 -6.35 -26.18
C GLY A 61 -3.49 -6.48 -25.12
N LEU A 62 -2.23 -6.55 -25.57
CA LEU A 62 -1.03 -6.66 -24.74
C LEU A 62 -0.04 -5.53 -25.08
N PHE A 63 0.84 -5.20 -24.12
CA PHE A 63 2.10 -4.52 -24.41
C PHE A 63 3.25 -5.50 -24.22
N LEU A 64 4.22 -5.53 -25.12
CA LEU A 64 5.50 -6.17 -24.86
C LEU A 64 6.22 -5.38 -23.76
N ALA A 65 6.74 -6.08 -22.74
CA ALA A 65 7.51 -5.44 -21.68
C ALA A 65 8.78 -4.79 -22.26
N PRO A 66 9.28 -3.70 -21.66
CA PRO A 66 10.54 -3.07 -22.07
C PRO A 66 11.70 -4.07 -22.10
N ASP A 67 12.60 -3.95 -23.09
CA ASP A 67 13.71 -4.90 -23.34
C ASP A 67 14.64 -5.11 -22.12
N ASN A 68 14.71 -4.14 -21.22
CA ASN A 68 15.53 -4.24 -20.00
C ASN A 68 14.85 -5.00 -18.85
N ILE A 69 13.65 -5.56 -19.06
CA ILE A 69 12.85 -6.29 -18.08
C ILE A 69 12.50 -7.67 -18.65
N GLU A 70 13.35 -8.65 -18.36
CA GLU A 70 13.19 -10.04 -18.82
C GLU A 70 12.65 -10.97 -17.73
N THR A 71 12.80 -10.60 -16.46
CA THR A 71 12.47 -11.45 -15.32
C THR A 71 11.64 -10.73 -14.26
N LYS A 72 11.03 -11.51 -13.35
CA LYS A 72 10.34 -10.99 -12.16
C LYS A 72 11.30 -10.19 -11.28
N GLU A 73 12.54 -10.63 -11.15
CA GLU A 73 13.59 -9.97 -10.38
C GLU A 73 13.93 -8.59 -10.96
N ASP A 74 13.97 -8.46 -12.29
CA ASP A 74 14.23 -7.17 -12.94
C ASP A 74 13.07 -6.20 -12.75
N PHE A 75 11.83 -6.70 -12.84
CA PHE A 75 10.65 -5.91 -12.51
C PHE A 75 10.66 -5.44 -11.05
N VAL A 76 11.01 -6.31 -10.09
CA VAL A 76 11.11 -5.95 -8.67
C VAL A 76 12.15 -4.84 -8.44
N LYS A 77 13.30 -4.92 -9.11
CA LYS A 77 14.38 -3.92 -8.99
C LYS A 77 13.96 -2.51 -9.44
N LEU A 78 13.00 -2.38 -10.36
CA LEU A 78 12.48 -1.07 -10.80
C LEU A 78 12.03 -0.20 -9.63
N PHE A 79 11.46 -0.81 -8.60
CA PHE A 79 10.89 -0.10 -7.47
C PHE A 79 11.94 0.37 -6.47
N ASN A 80 13.18 -0.12 -6.53
CA ASN A 80 14.31 0.28 -5.68
C ASN A 80 13.91 0.48 -4.20
N ASN A 81 13.26 -0.53 -3.62
CA ASN A 81 12.75 -0.53 -2.24
C ASN A 81 11.72 0.56 -1.87
N LYS A 82 11.18 1.32 -2.84
CA LYS A 82 10.11 2.32 -2.58
C LYS A 82 8.76 1.68 -2.25
N ILE A 83 8.56 0.44 -2.67
CA ILE A 83 7.40 -0.40 -2.36
C ILE A 83 7.93 -1.72 -1.80
N ASN A 84 7.23 -2.26 -0.80
CA ASN A 84 7.50 -3.58 -0.25
C ASN A 84 7.52 -4.64 -1.36
N THR A 85 8.58 -5.46 -1.38
CA THR A 85 8.80 -6.48 -2.41
C THR A 85 7.58 -7.36 -2.64
N ARG A 86 6.91 -7.81 -1.57
CA ARG A 86 5.72 -8.67 -1.70
C ARG A 86 4.59 -7.99 -2.47
N LEU A 87 4.42 -6.68 -2.27
CA LEU A 87 3.40 -5.92 -3.00
C LEU A 87 3.78 -5.77 -4.48
N VAL A 88 5.06 -5.56 -4.77
CA VAL A 88 5.58 -5.50 -6.15
C VAL A 88 5.43 -6.84 -6.86
N GLU A 89 5.71 -7.94 -6.16
CA GLU A 89 5.50 -9.29 -6.68
C GLU A 89 4.04 -9.55 -7.06
N ASN A 90 3.08 -9.07 -6.24
CA ASN A 90 1.67 -9.14 -6.59
C ASN A 90 1.35 -8.32 -7.85
N PHE A 91 1.96 -7.14 -8.04
CA PHE A 91 1.78 -6.37 -9.27
C PHE A 91 2.28 -7.15 -10.49
N PHE A 92 3.41 -7.84 -10.37
CA PHE A 92 3.92 -8.69 -11.44
C PHE A 92 2.94 -9.80 -11.77
N GLU A 93 2.45 -10.51 -10.76
CA GLU A 93 1.49 -11.63 -10.93
C GLU A 93 0.16 -11.19 -11.52
N ASP A 94 -0.30 -9.97 -11.20
CA ASP A 94 -1.54 -9.42 -11.72
C ASP A 94 -1.39 -8.87 -13.15
N LEU A 95 -0.26 -8.23 -13.48
CA LEU A 95 -0.08 -7.48 -14.74
C LEU A 95 0.62 -8.25 -15.85
N ILE A 96 1.50 -9.19 -15.51
CA ILE A 96 2.44 -9.77 -16.46
C ILE A 96 1.98 -11.14 -16.93
N ILE A 97 1.95 -11.32 -18.24
CA ILE A 97 1.70 -12.58 -18.94
C ILE A 97 3.00 -13.01 -19.63
N GLU A 98 3.42 -14.25 -19.39
CA GLU A 98 4.53 -14.85 -20.12
C GLU A 98 4.02 -15.63 -21.34
N LYS A 99 4.54 -15.33 -22.53
CA LYS A 99 4.21 -16.02 -23.78
C LYS A 99 5.47 -16.14 -24.65
N ASP A 100 5.72 -17.34 -25.16
CA ASP A 100 6.87 -17.64 -26.04
C ASP A 100 8.23 -17.18 -25.46
N GLY A 101 8.39 -17.28 -24.13
CA GLY A 101 9.61 -16.87 -23.42
C GLY A 101 9.80 -15.35 -23.30
N ARG A 102 8.75 -14.56 -23.52
CA ARG A 102 8.75 -13.10 -23.37
C ARG A 102 7.67 -12.65 -22.40
N LEU A 103 7.93 -11.52 -21.73
CA LEU A 103 6.99 -10.89 -20.81
C LEU A 103 6.12 -9.86 -21.55
N TYR A 104 4.82 -9.91 -21.28
CA TYR A 104 3.83 -8.98 -21.78
C TYR A 104 3.04 -8.38 -20.63
N ILE A 105 2.59 -7.15 -20.78
CA ILE A 105 1.71 -6.44 -19.87
C ILE A 105 0.28 -6.63 -20.38
N ASP A 106 -0.60 -7.16 -19.54
CA ASP A 106 -2.03 -7.31 -19.86
C ASP A 106 -2.74 -5.95 -19.85
N ARG A 107 -3.18 -5.47 -21.03
CA ARG A 107 -3.90 -4.19 -21.14
C ARG A 107 -5.33 -4.26 -20.62
N LYS A 108 -5.84 -5.44 -20.27
CA LYS A 108 -7.12 -5.59 -19.58
C LYS A 108 -6.97 -5.36 -18.09
N VAL A 109 -5.75 -5.39 -17.55
CA VAL A 109 -5.49 -5.16 -16.14
C VAL A 109 -5.03 -3.72 -15.94
N TYR A 110 -5.65 -3.05 -14.99
CA TYR A 110 -5.30 -1.69 -14.60
C TYR A 110 -5.04 -1.64 -13.10
N ILE A 111 -3.85 -1.20 -12.69
CA ILE A 111 -3.55 -0.87 -11.28
C ILE A 111 -3.70 0.64 -11.14
N PRO A 112 -4.76 1.14 -10.50
CA PRO A 112 -4.92 2.58 -10.34
C PRO A 112 -3.77 3.17 -9.55
N THR A 113 -3.27 4.33 -9.97
CA THR A 113 -2.24 5.10 -9.24
C THR A 113 -2.72 6.54 -9.05
N ILE A 114 -1.91 7.33 -8.33
CA ILE A 114 -2.20 8.77 -8.14
C ILE A 114 -2.08 9.59 -9.44
N TYR A 115 -1.54 9.01 -10.52
CA TYR A 115 -1.38 9.70 -11.80
C TYR A 115 -2.65 9.73 -12.65
N VAL A 116 -3.72 9.06 -12.22
CA VAL A 116 -5.06 9.21 -12.84
C VAL A 116 -5.44 10.68 -12.86
N GLY A 117 -5.94 11.19 -14.00
CA GLY A 117 -6.25 12.63 -14.16
C GLY A 117 -7.20 13.21 -13.10
N ASP A 118 -8.16 12.42 -12.60
CA ASP A 118 -9.09 12.80 -11.53
C ASP A 118 -8.62 12.36 -10.11
N GLY A 119 -7.37 11.92 -9.98
CA GLY A 119 -6.75 11.44 -8.74
C GLY A 119 -6.49 12.59 -7.77
N VAL A 120 -7.01 12.49 -6.54
CA VAL A 120 -6.83 13.52 -5.50
C VAL A 120 -6.58 12.94 -4.11
N LEU A 121 -5.66 13.57 -3.38
CA LEU A 121 -5.40 13.26 -1.97
C LEU A 121 -6.47 13.85 -1.06
N THR A 122 -7.17 12.96 -0.37
CA THR A 122 -8.21 13.35 0.60
C THR A 122 -7.63 13.64 1.97
N LYS A 123 -6.72 12.81 2.47
CA LYS A 123 -6.12 12.91 3.82
C LYS A 123 -4.71 12.34 3.86
N SER A 124 -3.88 12.90 4.72
CA SER A 124 -2.52 12.44 5.02
C SER A 124 -2.26 12.60 6.53
N TYR A 125 -1.77 11.55 7.19
CA TYR A 125 -1.42 11.61 8.60
C TYR A 125 -0.43 10.51 8.98
N ILE A 126 0.41 10.79 9.98
CA ILE A 126 1.21 9.76 10.64
C ILE A 126 0.37 9.18 11.77
N LYS A 127 0.13 7.87 11.72
CA LYS A 127 -0.46 7.09 12.80
C LYS A 127 0.67 6.60 13.69
N LYS A 128 0.68 7.05 14.94
CA LYS A 128 1.64 6.62 15.96
C LYS A 128 0.89 5.78 17.00
N TYR A 129 1.44 4.62 17.35
CA TYR A 129 0.96 3.84 18.48
C TYR A 129 1.77 4.24 19.71
N THR A 130 1.12 4.79 20.74
CA THR A 130 1.83 5.09 22.00
C THR A 130 2.33 3.80 22.64
N ARG A 131 3.50 3.83 23.29
CA ARG A 131 3.93 2.73 24.17
C ARG A 131 2.80 2.42 25.17
N SER A 132 2.51 1.14 25.36
CA SER A 132 1.64 0.72 26.46
C SER A 132 2.24 1.20 27.79
N LEU A 133 1.40 1.50 28.79
CA LEU A 133 1.91 1.84 30.13
C LEU A 133 2.85 0.75 30.68
N TYR A 134 2.60 -0.51 30.31
CA TYR A 134 3.40 -1.68 30.67
C TYR A 134 4.79 -1.68 30.03
N SER A 135 4.91 -1.36 28.74
CA SER A 135 6.21 -1.28 28.07
C SER A 135 7.03 -0.08 28.53
N TYR A 136 6.38 1.01 28.93
CA TYR A 136 7.03 2.13 29.63
C TYR A 136 7.55 1.73 31.03
N ILE A 137 6.76 0.99 31.82
CA ILE A 137 7.16 0.56 33.18
C ILE A 137 8.26 -0.51 33.17
N LEU A 138 8.27 -1.39 32.18
CA LEU A 138 9.24 -2.50 32.09
C LEU A 138 10.49 -2.19 31.25
N ASP A 139 10.66 -0.94 30.83
CA ASP A 139 11.77 -0.48 29.98
C ASP A 139 12.01 -1.42 28.77
N ARG A 140 10.91 -1.95 28.21
CA ARG A 140 10.98 -2.75 26.99
C ARG A 140 11.09 -1.79 25.83
N ASP A 141 12.09 -1.99 24.97
CA ASP A 141 12.33 -1.19 23.77
C ASP A 141 11.31 -1.53 22.66
N ASP A 142 10.02 -1.41 22.99
CA ASP A 142 8.96 -1.43 22.00
C ASP A 142 9.00 -0.04 21.34
N ARG A 143 9.74 0.07 20.24
CA ARG A 143 9.71 1.26 19.40
C ARG A 143 8.25 1.48 18.96
N PRO A 144 7.68 2.67 19.16
CA PRO A 144 6.34 2.95 18.68
C PRO A 144 6.30 2.73 17.17
N GLU A 145 5.42 1.84 16.72
CA GLU A 145 5.23 1.60 15.29
C GLU A 145 4.62 2.88 14.67
N GLU A 146 5.32 3.48 13.71
CA GLU A 146 4.85 4.66 12.98
C GLU A 146 4.41 4.24 11.58
N LYS A 147 3.18 4.60 11.18
CA LYS A 147 2.67 4.37 9.82
C LYS A 147 2.21 5.69 9.23
N LEU A 148 2.80 6.09 8.10
CA LEU A 148 2.24 7.18 7.31
C LEU A 148 1.07 6.64 6.50
N VAL A 149 -0.09 7.26 6.64
CA VAL A 149 -1.31 6.89 5.92
C VAL A 149 -1.69 8.00 4.96
N ILE A 150 -1.71 7.66 3.67
CA ILE A 150 -2.11 8.56 2.59
C ILE A 150 -3.40 8.04 1.98
N LYS A 151 -4.45 8.86 2.01
CA LYS A 151 -5.76 8.50 1.47
C LYS A 151 -6.04 9.26 0.20
N GLU A 152 -6.33 8.54 -0.85
CA GLU A 152 -6.64 9.08 -2.17
C GLU A 152 -8.02 8.60 -2.64
N LYS A 153 -8.55 9.33 -3.62
CA LYS A 153 -9.69 8.93 -4.41
C LYS A 153 -9.43 9.29 -5.86
N TRP A 154 -10.00 8.53 -6.77
CA TRP A 154 -9.90 8.77 -8.20
C TRP A 154 -11.18 8.31 -8.88
N LYS A 155 -11.30 8.61 -10.16
CA LYS A 155 -12.44 8.21 -10.98
C LYS A 155 -11.95 7.36 -12.15
N ILE A 156 -12.52 6.17 -12.32
CA ILE A 156 -12.31 5.30 -13.49
C ILE A 156 -13.71 4.99 -14.02
N THR A 157 -13.89 5.08 -15.34
CA THR A 157 -15.14 4.70 -16.04
C THR A 157 -16.43 5.26 -15.40
N GLY A 158 -16.38 6.45 -14.80
CA GLY A 158 -17.53 7.10 -14.18
C GLY A 158 -17.67 6.89 -12.66
N GLU A 159 -17.04 5.87 -12.09
CA GLU A 159 -17.16 5.51 -10.68
C GLU A 159 -16.03 6.10 -9.82
N TRP A 160 -16.39 6.55 -8.61
CA TRP A 160 -15.43 7.05 -7.64
C TRP A 160 -14.88 5.92 -6.77
N PHE A 161 -13.56 5.77 -6.79
CA PHE A 161 -12.84 4.80 -6.00
C PHE A 161 -12.05 5.48 -4.89
N ARG A 162 -11.73 4.70 -3.86
CA ARG A 162 -10.92 5.16 -2.72
C ARG A 162 -9.86 4.13 -2.37
N ARG A 163 -8.70 4.61 -1.93
CA ARG A 163 -7.62 3.80 -1.37
C ARG A 163 -6.97 4.51 -0.20
N SER A 164 -6.48 3.71 0.73
CA SER A 164 -5.57 4.14 1.79
C SER A 164 -4.26 3.40 1.58
N ASN A 165 -3.18 4.14 1.40
CA ASN A 165 -1.81 3.66 1.23
C ASN A 165 -1.07 3.79 2.56
N TYR A 166 -0.37 2.75 2.97
CA TYR A 166 0.28 2.63 4.26
C TYR A 166 1.78 2.49 4.07
N PHE A 167 2.51 3.48 4.55
CA PHE A 167 3.96 3.53 4.47
C PHE A 167 4.56 3.23 5.85
N ILE A 168 5.66 2.48 5.85
CA ILE A 168 6.49 2.20 7.02
C ILE A 168 7.91 2.71 6.75
N LYS A 169 8.70 2.93 7.81
CA LYS A 169 10.12 3.23 7.63
C LYS A 169 10.91 1.94 7.44
N ASN A 170 11.80 1.89 6.45
CA ASN A 170 12.81 0.84 6.32
C ASN A 170 13.96 1.05 7.32
N ASP A 171 14.97 0.19 7.27
CA ASP A 171 16.14 0.26 8.17
C ASP A 171 16.98 1.54 8.01
N GLU A 172 16.88 2.19 6.84
CA GLU A 172 17.52 3.48 6.53
C GLU A 172 16.68 4.68 7.00
N GLY A 173 15.47 4.43 7.52
CA GLY A 173 14.55 5.46 7.98
C GLY A 173 13.69 6.08 6.87
N GLU A 174 13.77 5.57 5.64
CA GLU A 174 13.00 6.01 4.49
C GLU A 174 11.60 5.39 4.47
N TRP A 175 10.61 6.15 4.01
CA TRP A 175 9.24 5.66 3.90
C TRP A 175 9.04 4.78 2.67
N VAL A 176 8.63 3.54 2.91
CA VAL A 176 8.35 2.52 1.90
C VAL A 176 6.85 2.18 1.93
N LEU A 177 6.21 2.11 0.77
CA LEU A 177 4.81 1.66 0.68
C LEU A 177 4.72 0.18 1.04
N ASP A 178 4.11 -0.13 2.17
CA ASP A 178 4.01 -1.49 2.70
C ASP A 178 2.82 -2.24 2.11
N TYR A 179 1.65 -1.63 2.21
CA TYR A 179 0.40 -2.15 1.64
C TYR A 179 -0.60 -1.03 1.39
N PHE A 180 -1.69 -1.38 0.74
CA PHE A 180 -2.84 -0.51 0.62
C PHE A 180 -4.14 -1.30 0.72
N ASN A 181 -5.23 -0.58 0.94
CA ASN A 181 -6.57 -1.15 1.12
C ASN A 181 -7.63 -0.18 0.64
N GLY A 182 -8.78 -0.72 0.28
CA GLY A 182 -9.85 -0.03 -0.41
C GLY A 182 -10.21 -0.79 -1.69
N SER A 183 -10.52 -0.03 -2.74
CA SER A 183 -10.77 -0.59 -4.08
C SER A 183 -9.60 -1.52 -4.47
N SER A 184 -9.91 -2.67 -5.09
CA SER A 184 -9.00 -3.79 -5.38
C SER A 184 -7.62 -3.36 -5.93
N MET A 185 -6.60 -4.21 -5.71
CA MET A 185 -5.22 -3.95 -6.17
C MET A 185 -5.17 -3.57 -7.65
N HIS A 186 -5.92 -4.30 -8.45
CA HIS A 186 -6.13 -4.04 -9.86
C HIS A 186 -7.63 -4.06 -10.21
N LYS A 187 -7.94 -3.69 -11.45
CA LYS A 187 -9.26 -3.79 -12.08
C LYS A 187 -9.11 -4.38 -13.47
N PHE A 188 -10.08 -5.23 -13.84
CA PHE A 188 -10.27 -5.57 -15.24
C PHE A 188 -11.03 -4.43 -15.92
N VAL A 189 -10.47 -3.94 -17.03
CA VAL A 189 -11.02 -2.85 -17.84
C VAL A 189 -11.04 -3.30 -19.30
N GLU A 190 -11.99 -2.78 -20.08
CA GLU A 190 -11.89 -2.89 -21.52
C GLU A 190 -10.62 -2.17 -21.99
N VAL A 191 -9.98 -2.71 -23.02
CA VAL A 191 -8.68 -2.22 -23.48
C VAL A 191 -8.80 -0.73 -23.83
N ASP A 192 -9.75 -0.34 -24.66
CA ASP A 192 -10.01 1.07 -25.00
C ASP A 192 -10.28 1.97 -23.79
N HIS A 193 -10.76 1.44 -22.66
CA HIS A 193 -11.01 2.20 -21.44
C HIS A 193 -9.87 2.17 -20.42
N ASN A 194 -8.77 1.45 -20.68
CA ASN A 194 -7.62 1.44 -19.80
C ASN A 194 -6.91 2.81 -19.83
N PRO A 195 -6.79 3.53 -18.70
CA PRO A 195 -6.13 4.84 -18.66
C PRO A 195 -4.68 4.81 -19.16
N TRP A 196 -3.98 3.67 -19.06
CA TRP A 196 -2.62 3.53 -19.57
C TRP A 196 -2.51 3.42 -21.10
N ASN A 197 -3.62 3.30 -21.82
CA ASN A 197 -3.61 3.21 -23.28
C ASN A 197 -3.60 4.56 -24.00
N TYR A 198 -3.69 5.67 -23.26
CA TYR A 198 -3.76 7.03 -23.80
C TYR A 198 -2.44 7.81 -23.69
N ASN A 199 -1.33 7.11 -23.42
CA ASN A 199 0.01 7.70 -23.29
C ASN A 199 0.71 7.86 -24.65
#